data_AF-A0A1I7RQU6-F1
#
_entry.id   AF-A0A1I7RQU6-F1
#
_cell.length_a   1.000
_cell.length_b   1.000
_cell.length_c   1.000
_cell.angle_alpha   90.00
_cell.angle_beta   90.00
_cell.angle_gamma   90.00
#
_symmetry.space_group_name_H-M   'P 1'
#
loop_
_entity.id
_entity.type
_entity.pdbx_description
1 polymer ?
#
loop_
_entity_poly.entity_id
_entity_poly.type
_entity_poly.pdbx_seq_one_letter_code
_entity_poly.pdbx_strand_id
1 'polypeptide(L)'
;MLATFLLLFFLPLIQAQPECGIVPVDKCCEEVWSNRCPQPHCYKPIVENCPERKSLVFNRNAEANVKDLRRAPQKVEEVKCGTSEMNYQPCTSKAVANKLFSSCCELYVPSECQFMCKYETDQSKAKELLTQMANSTCSFKHMSSILYCASQNRDNRQCCQDLELNAPQLMVGSRCLRMCDPSGTSIGKITKEDVTCLFNWNVLMYCHHSGIREM
;
A
#
# COMPACT_ATOMS: atom_id res chain seq x y z
N MET A 1 13.38 -56.79 -45.70
CA MET A 1 12.47 -56.95 -44.55
C MET A 1 13.25 -56.66 -43.29
N LEU A 2 12.96 -55.55 -42.60
CA LEU A 2 13.27 -55.32 -41.18
C LEU A 2 12.52 -54.05 -40.77
N ALA A 3 11.36 -54.24 -40.13
CA ALA A 3 10.56 -53.18 -39.54
C ALA A 3 10.67 -53.33 -38.01
N THR A 4 11.28 -52.36 -37.35
CA THR A 4 11.40 -52.27 -35.89
C THR A 4 10.20 -51.49 -35.33
N PHE A 5 9.34 -52.18 -34.60
CA PHE A 5 8.17 -51.63 -33.89
C PHE A 5 8.60 -50.92 -32.59
N LEU A 6 8.14 -49.67 -32.40
CA LEU A 6 8.18 -48.93 -31.14
C LEU A 6 7.00 -49.37 -30.26
N LEU A 7 7.29 -49.93 -29.08
CA LEU A 7 6.29 -50.23 -28.05
C LEU A 7 6.24 -49.08 -27.03
N LEU A 8 5.15 -48.30 -27.06
CA LEU A 8 4.79 -47.33 -26.03
C LEU A 8 4.02 -48.06 -24.91
N PHE A 9 4.60 -48.12 -23.71
CA PHE A 9 3.91 -48.59 -22.51
C PHE A 9 2.99 -47.49 -21.96
N PHE A 10 1.68 -47.72 -21.99
CA PHE A 10 0.69 -46.97 -21.22
C PHE A 10 0.54 -47.62 -19.83
N LEU A 11 0.89 -46.89 -18.77
CA LEU A 11 0.55 -47.24 -17.39
C LEU A 11 -0.84 -46.69 -17.03
N PRO A 12 -1.72 -47.47 -16.36
CA PRO A 12 -3.02 -46.97 -15.92
C PRO A 12 -2.86 -46.17 -14.61
N LEU A 13 -3.48 -44.99 -14.56
CA LEU A 13 -3.63 -44.18 -13.35
C LEU A 13 -4.74 -44.80 -12.48
N ILE A 14 -4.38 -45.37 -11.34
CA ILE A 14 -5.32 -45.79 -10.29
C ILE A 14 -5.72 -44.54 -9.49
N GLN A 15 -6.99 -44.13 -9.54
CA GLN A 15 -7.53 -43.09 -8.65
C GLN A 15 -7.92 -43.72 -7.29
N ALA A 16 -7.31 -43.23 -6.21
CA ALA A 16 -7.63 -43.64 -4.84
C ALA A 16 -9.01 -43.09 -4.39
N GLN A 17 -9.83 -43.92 -3.75
CA GLN A 17 -11.08 -43.47 -3.08
C GLN A 17 -10.76 -42.83 -1.71
N PRO A 18 -11.43 -41.73 -1.34
CA PRO A 18 -11.22 -41.09 -0.04
C PRO A 18 -11.95 -41.82 1.09
N GLU A 19 -11.26 -42.08 2.21
CA GLU A 19 -11.89 -42.51 3.46
C GLU A 19 -12.60 -41.32 4.13
N CYS A 20 -13.89 -41.47 4.44
CA CYS A 20 -14.72 -40.42 5.03
C CYS A 20 -14.95 -40.69 6.53
N GLY A 21 -14.58 -39.74 7.40
CA GLY A 21 -14.92 -39.77 8.83
C GLY A 21 -16.37 -39.35 9.12
N ILE A 22 -16.91 -39.79 10.26
CA ILE A 22 -18.25 -39.41 10.75
C ILE A 22 -18.11 -38.25 11.74
N VAL A 23 -18.87 -37.18 11.53
CA VAL A 23 -18.85 -35.98 12.40
C VAL A 23 -19.88 -36.15 13.54
N PRO A 24 -19.51 -35.96 14.82
CA PRO A 24 -20.48 -35.98 15.93
C PRO A 24 -21.58 -34.90 15.82
N VAL A 25 -22.78 -35.16 16.34
CA VAL A 25 -23.96 -34.28 16.18
C VAL A 25 -23.74 -32.88 16.77
N ASP A 26 -23.09 -32.81 17.92
CA ASP A 26 -22.71 -31.58 18.62
C ASP A 26 -21.71 -30.73 17.84
N LYS A 27 -20.96 -31.36 16.92
CA LYS A 27 -19.95 -30.71 16.06
C LYS A 27 -20.48 -30.35 14.67
N CYS A 28 -21.73 -30.65 14.36
CA CYS A 28 -22.34 -30.38 13.06
C CYS A 28 -22.42 -28.90 12.66
N CYS A 29 -22.22 -27.95 13.58
CA CYS A 29 -22.18 -26.52 13.26
C CYS A 29 -20.76 -25.95 13.13
N GLU A 30 -19.76 -26.68 13.64
CA GLU A 30 -18.37 -26.22 13.72
C GLU A 30 -17.51 -26.89 12.64
N GLU A 31 -17.65 -28.20 12.45
CA GLU A 31 -16.76 -28.99 11.59
C GLU A 31 -17.17 -28.98 10.12
N VAL A 32 -16.23 -28.68 9.22
CA VAL A 32 -16.47 -28.64 7.77
C VAL A 32 -16.10 -29.99 7.16
N TRP A 33 -17.06 -30.65 6.51
CA TRP A 33 -16.84 -31.89 5.76
C TRP A 33 -16.92 -31.66 4.25
N SER A 34 -16.29 -32.55 3.49
CA SER A 34 -16.31 -32.51 2.03
C SER A 34 -17.69 -32.89 1.48
N ASN A 35 -18.09 -32.31 0.35
CA ASN A 35 -19.27 -32.76 -0.41
C ASN A 35 -19.14 -34.19 -0.95
N ARG A 36 -17.90 -34.69 -1.04
CA ARG A 36 -17.60 -36.10 -1.36
C ARG A 36 -17.83 -37.04 -0.17
N CYS A 37 -18.04 -36.49 1.03
CA CYS A 37 -18.28 -37.20 2.28
C CYS A 37 -19.50 -36.60 3.02
N PRO A 38 -20.72 -36.74 2.47
CA PRO A 38 -21.92 -36.15 3.05
C PRO A 38 -22.20 -36.70 4.45
N GLN A 39 -22.73 -35.85 5.35
CA GLN A 39 -23.07 -36.19 6.74
C GLN A 39 -24.59 -36.04 6.97
N PRO A 40 -25.41 -37.05 6.66
CA PRO A 40 -26.87 -36.92 6.66
C PRO A 40 -27.48 -36.52 7.99
N HIS A 41 -26.91 -37.01 9.09
CA HIS A 41 -27.35 -36.71 10.45
C HIS A 41 -27.13 -35.25 10.85
N CYS A 42 -26.25 -34.52 10.15
CA CYS A 42 -26.00 -33.11 10.44
C CYS A 42 -26.97 -32.14 9.74
N TYR A 43 -27.75 -32.58 8.75
CA TYR A 43 -28.62 -31.67 7.97
C TYR A 43 -29.70 -31.01 8.83
N LYS A 44 -30.41 -31.78 9.65
CA LYS A 44 -31.49 -31.27 10.51
C LYS A 44 -30.96 -30.34 11.62
N PRO A 45 -29.94 -30.73 12.41
CA PRO A 45 -29.33 -29.85 13.42
C PRO A 45 -28.83 -28.51 12.86
N ILE A 46 -28.27 -28.49 11.65
CA ILE A 46 -27.80 -27.25 11.01
C ILE A 46 -28.95 -26.30 10.69
N VAL A 47 -30.04 -26.82 10.10
CA VAL A 47 -31.17 -25.97 9.71
C VAL A 47 -31.86 -25.35 10.94
N GLU A 48 -31.92 -26.11 12.03
CA GLU A 48 -32.62 -25.69 13.26
C GLU A 48 -31.76 -24.76 14.12
N ASN A 49 -30.45 -25.02 14.25
CA ASN A 49 -29.61 -24.33 15.24
C ASN A 49 -28.59 -23.36 14.62
N CYS A 50 -28.31 -23.46 13.32
CA CYS A 50 -27.17 -22.79 12.67
C CYS A 50 -27.53 -22.23 11.28
N PRO A 51 -28.39 -21.19 11.22
CA PRO A 51 -28.94 -20.66 9.97
C PRO A 51 -27.86 -20.13 9.00
N GLU A 52 -26.76 -19.60 9.53
CA GLU A 52 -25.59 -19.12 8.78
C GLU A 52 -24.93 -20.22 7.94
N ARG A 53 -25.11 -21.49 8.33
CA ARG A 53 -24.45 -22.65 7.71
C ARG A 53 -25.32 -23.35 6.67
N LYS A 54 -26.60 -23.01 6.60
CA LYS A 54 -27.57 -23.62 5.66
C LYS A 54 -27.14 -23.47 4.20
N SER A 55 -26.52 -22.35 3.83
CA SER A 55 -26.06 -22.08 2.46
C SER A 55 -24.93 -23.01 2.00
N LEU A 56 -24.10 -23.50 2.92
CA LEU A 56 -22.94 -24.35 2.63
C LEU A 56 -23.30 -25.83 2.39
N VAL A 57 -24.44 -26.25 2.92
CA VAL A 57 -24.79 -27.68 3.05
C VAL A 57 -25.86 -28.12 2.03
N PHE A 58 -26.70 -27.19 1.56
CA PHE A 58 -27.79 -27.47 0.61
C PHE A 58 -27.54 -27.00 -0.83
N ASN A 59 -26.36 -26.43 -1.14
CA ASN A 59 -26.04 -25.98 -2.49
C ASN A 59 -25.42 -27.11 -3.33
N ARG A 60 -26.19 -27.68 -4.28
CA ARG A 60 -25.78 -28.78 -5.16
C ARG A 60 -24.68 -28.40 -6.20
N ASN A 61 -24.31 -27.13 -6.33
CA ASN A 61 -23.25 -26.68 -7.25
C ASN A 61 -21.90 -26.40 -6.58
N ALA A 62 -21.63 -27.09 -5.47
CA ALA A 62 -20.43 -26.88 -4.65
C ALA A 62 -19.16 -27.59 -5.17
N GLU A 63 -19.07 -27.91 -6.47
CA GLU A 63 -17.78 -28.17 -7.15
C GLU A 63 -17.45 -27.11 -8.22
N ALA A 64 -18.43 -26.32 -8.68
CA ALA A 64 -18.19 -25.17 -9.56
C ALA A 64 -18.10 -23.83 -8.80
N ASN A 65 -18.52 -23.78 -7.54
CA ASN A 65 -18.52 -22.58 -6.69
C ASN A 65 -17.85 -22.81 -5.32
N VAL A 66 -16.68 -23.45 -5.31
CA VAL A 66 -15.73 -23.45 -4.17
C VAL A 66 -14.69 -22.34 -4.31
N LYS A 67 -14.77 -21.52 -5.36
CA LYS A 67 -13.88 -20.38 -5.56
C LYS A 67 -14.28 -19.09 -4.83
N ASP A 68 -15.40 -19.07 -4.09
CA ASP A 68 -15.97 -17.78 -3.67
C ASP A 68 -16.27 -17.57 -2.18
N LEU A 69 -15.93 -18.49 -1.26
CA LEU A 69 -16.12 -18.23 0.19
C LEU A 69 -14.89 -18.48 1.08
N ARG A 70 -13.74 -18.80 0.49
CA ARG A 70 -12.42 -18.55 1.09
C ARG A 70 -11.45 -18.12 0.00
N ARG A 71 -11.75 -17.01 -0.66
CA ARG A 71 -10.66 -16.17 -1.10
C ARG A 71 -10.04 -15.62 0.21
N ALA A 72 -9.05 -16.31 0.76
CA ALA A 72 -7.98 -15.59 1.48
C ALA A 72 -7.71 -14.37 0.60
N PRO A 73 -7.75 -13.12 1.13
CA PRO A 73 -7.75 -11.91 0.32
C PRO A 73 -6.75 -12.17 -0.79
N GLN A 74 -7.25 -12.37 -2.03
CA GLN A 74 -6.45 -12.92 -3.12
C GLN A 74 -5.29 -11.99 -3.16
N LYS A 75 -4.09 -12.42 -2.70
CA LYS A 75 -2.97 -11.55 -2.32
C LYS A 75 -3.08 -10.36 -3.22
N VAL A 76 -3.75 -9.30 -2.75
CA VAL A 76 -4.02 -8.16 -3.62
C VAL A 76 -2.60 -7.80 -3.92
N GLU A 77 -2.21 -7.91 -5.18
CA GLU A 77 -0.87 -7.54 -5.59
C GLU A 77 -0.76 -6.13 -5.02
N GLU A 78 -0.06 -5.99 -3.89
CA GLU A 78 -0.10 -4.77 -3.10
C GLU A 78 0.25 -3.71 -4.11
N VAL A 79 -0.61 -2.70 -4.28
CA VAL A 79 -0.36 -1.67 -5.27
C VAL A 79 1.02 -1.11 -4.92
N LYS A 80 2.05 -1.51 -5.68
CA LYS A 80 3.47 -1.27 -5.35
C LYS A 80 3.86 0.19 -5.59
N CYS A 81 2.90 1.10 -5.65
CA CYS A 81 3.13 2.53 -5.70
C CYS A 81 3.89 2.98 -4.44
N GLY A 82 4.66 4.06 -4.55
CA GLY A 82 5.44 4.61 -3.46
C GLY A 82 6.62 3.75 -2.99
N THR A 83 7.03 2.74 -3.77
CA THR A 83 8.20 1.89 -3.47
C THR A 83 9.27 2.02 -4.55
N SER A 84 10.49 1.59 -4.24
CA SER A 84 11.62 1.63 -5.19
C SER A 84 11.37 0.81 -6.44
N GLU A 85 10.66 -0.33 -6.34
CA GLU A 85 10.33 -1.19 -7.48
C GLU A 85 9.47 -0.49 -8.54
N MET A 86 8.68 0.50 -8.13
CA MET A 86 7.84 1.30 -9.02
C MET A 86 8.36 2.73 -9.18
N ASN A 87 9.66 2.96 -8.95
CA ASN A 87 10.30 4.27 -9.01
C ASN A 87 9.57 5.33 -8.17
N TYR A 88 8.96 4.94 -7.05
CA TYR A 88 8.18 5.80 -6.17
C TYR A 88 7.01 6.51 -6.85
N GLN A 89 6.40 5.91 -7.87
CA GLN A 89 5.16 6.47 -8.46
C GLN A 89 4.08 6.64 -7.37
N PRO A 90 3.47 7.83 -7.23
CA PRO A 90 2.44 8.05 -6.21
C PRO A 90 1.21 7.16 -6.36
N CYS A 91 0.65 6.75 -5.24
CA CYS A 91 -0.55 5.91 -5.19
C CYS A 91 -1.85 6.66 -5.50
N THR A 92 -1.82 7.97 -5.39
CA THR A 92 -2.97 8.85 -5.57
C THR A 92 -2.65 9.96 -6.55
N SER A 93 -3.70 10.49 -7.19
CA SER A 93 -3.56 11.63 -8.09
C SER A 93 -3.02 12.86 -7.35
N LYS A 94 -2.29 13.71 -8.08
CA LYS A 94 -1.78 14.99 -7.58
C LYS A 94 -2.90 15.89 -7.05
N ALA A 95 -4.09 15.84 -7.66
CA ALA A 95 -5.25 16.64 -7.24
C ALA A 95 -5.76 16.24 -5.85
N VAL A 96 -5.91 14.92 -5.61
CA VAL A 96 -6.32 14.38 -4.31
C VAL A 96 -5.27 14.69 -3.25
N ALA A 97 -3.98 14.44 -3.57
CA ALA A 97 -2.88 14.73 -2.66
C ALA A 97 -2.82 16.23 -2.29
N ASN A 98 -2.97 17.13 -3.26
CA ASN A 98 -3.00 18.57 -3.01
C ASN A 98 -4.18 18.97 -2.11
N LYS A 99 -5.37 18.38 -2.30
CA LYS A 99 -6.52 18.66 -1.43
C LYS A 99 -6.20 18.29 0.03
N LEU A 100 -5.59 17.13 0.26
CA LEU A 100 -5.18 16.68 1.59
C LEU A 100 -4.10 17.59 2.18
N PHE A 101 -3.10 17.96 1.38
CA PHE A 101 -2.02 18.85 1.81
C PHE A 101 -2.54 20.25 2.18
N SER A 102 -3.36 20.87 1.32
CA SER A 102 -3.97 22.17 1.59
C SER A 102 -4.85 22.13 2.85
N SER A 103 -5.65 21.07 3.04
CA SER A 103 -6.49 20.92 4.24
C SER A 103 -5.67 20.86 5.54
N CYS A 104 -4.50 20.20 5.53
CA CYS A 104 -3.59 20.24 6.67
C CYS A 104 -3.01 21.63 6.90
N CYS A 105 -2.60 22.30 5.81
CA CYS A 105 -2.03 23.64 5.92
C CYS A 105 -3.01 24.69 6.43
N GLU A 106 -4.30 24.58 6.14
CA GLU A 106 -5.33 25.45 6.72
C GLU A 106 -5.35 25.41 8.25
N LEU A 107 -4.92 24.29 8.86
CA LEU A 107 -4.89 24.10 10.31
C LEU A 107 -3.56 24.53 10.95
N TYR A 108 -2.43 24.29 10.27
CA TYR A 108 -1.09 24.38 10.87
C TYR A 108 -0.16 25.43 10.23
N VAL A 109 -0.56 26.04 9.11
CA VAL A 109 0.28 26.96 8.34
C VAL A 109 -0.46 28.29 8.12
N PRO A 110 0.18 29.45 8.41
CA PRO A 110 -0.43 30.75 8.17
C PRO A 110 -0.82 30.99 6.72
N SER A 111 -1.88 31.77 6.50
CA SER A 111 -2.46 32.04 5.18
C SER A 111 -1.45 32.53 4.15
N GLU A 112 -0.50 33.38 4.55
CA GLU A 112 0.55 33.93 3.70
C GLU A 112 1.55 32.88 3.19
N CYS A 113 1.59 31.69 3.82
CA CYS A 113 2.45 30.57 3.46
C CYS A 113 1.72 29.46 2.68
N GLN A 114 0.38 29.48 2.64
CA GLN A 114 -0.42 28.36 2.10
C GLN A 114 -0.21 28.12 0.60
N PHE A 115 0.30 29.10 -0.16
CA PHE A 115 0.66 28.91 -1.57
C PHE A 115 1.75 27.84 -1.79
N MET A 116 2.52 27.52 -0.75
CA MET A 116 3.51 26.44 -0.73
C MET A 116 2.89 25.04 -0.57
N CYS A 117 1.62 24.96 -0.16
CA CYS A 117 0.95 23.71 0.20
C CYS A 117 0.36 22.96 -1.00
N LYS A 118 1.24 22.71 -1.97
CA LYS A 118 0.99 21.92 -3.17
C LYS A 118 2.23 21.10 -3.48
N TYR A 119 2.03 19.87 -3.92
CA TYR A 119 3.11 19.07 -4.46
C TYR A 119 3.56 19.69 -5.77
N GLU A 120 4.79 20.20 -5.84
CA GLU A 120 5.42 20.62 -7.08
C GLU A 120 6.65 19.77 -7.31
N THR A 121 6.63 18.99 -8.39
CA THR A 121 7.65 17.99 -8.74
C THR A 121 8.47 18.44 -9.95
N ASP A 122 8.06 19.50 -10.63
CA ASP A 122 8.88 20.16 -11.65
C ASP A 122 9.93 21.05 -10.98
N GLN A 123 11.20 20.90 -11.39
CA GLN A 123 12.31 21.60 -10.77
C GLN A 123 12.23 23.12 -10.94
N SER A 124 11.79 23.60 -12.10
CA SER A 124 11.73 25.03 -12.40
C SER A 124 10.62 25.69 -11.59
N LYS A 125 9.42 25.08 -11.56
CA LYS A 125 8.30 25.57 -10.75
C LYS A 125 8.58 25.47 -9.25
N ALA A 126 9.29 24.43 -8.81
CA ALA A 126 9.72 24.31 -7.42
C ALA A 126 10.65 25.47 -7.02
N LYS A 127 11.60 25.83 -7.88
CA LYS A 127 12.47 27.01 -7.67
C LYS A 127 11.68 28.31 -7.64
N GLU A 128 10.74 28.49 -8.57
CA GLU A 128 9.85 29.66 -8.57
C GLU A 128 9.08 29.80 -7.27
N LEU A 129 8.57 28.70 -6.69
CA LEU A 129 7.89 28.71 -5.40
C LEU A 129 8.80 29.14 -4.25
N LEU A 130 10.03 28.62 -4.21
CA LEU A 130 11.01 29.02 -3.19
C LEU A 130 11.39 30.49 -3.33
N THR A 131 11.55 31.00 -4.55
CA THR A 131 11.79 32.42 -4.82
C THR A 131 10.58 33.27 -4.41
N GLN A 132 9.36 32.82 -4.71
CA GLN A 132 8.13 33.47 -4.25
C GLN A 132 8.09 33.54 -2.72
N MET A 133 8.43 32.45 -2.03
CA MET A 133 8.52 32.43 -0.57
C MET A 133 9.53 33.43 -0.03
N ALA A 134 10.73 33.45 -0.61
CA ALA A 134 11.79 34.39 -0.21
C ALA A 134 11.38 35.87 -0.39
N ASN A 135 10.49 36.16 -1.36
CA ASN A 135 9.98 37.50 -1.65
C ASN A 135 8.63 37.81 -0.98
N SER A 136 8.05 36.85 -0.25
CA SER A 136 6.76 37.00 0.41
C SER A 136 6.89 37.31 1.90
N THR A 137 5.77 37.53 2.57
CA THR A 137 5.70 37.62 4.04
C THR A 137 5.79 36.25 4.73
N CYS A 138 5.80 35.15 3.98
CA CYS A 138 5.90 33.81 4.54
C CYS A 138 7.30 33.55 5.12
N SER A 139 7.38 33.46 6.45
CA SER A 139 8.65 33.16 7.14
C SER A 139 9.07 31.70 6.97
N PHE A 140 10.37 31.47 6.71
CA PHE A 140 10.98 30.14 6.68
C PHE A 140 10.78 29.30 7.95
N LYS A 141 10.41 29.91 9.09
CA LYS A 141 10.06 29.18 10.31
C LYS A 141 8.86 28.23 10.12
N HIS A 142 7.99 28.49 9.14
CA HIS A 142 6.82 27.66 8.82
C HIS A 142 7.15 26.47 7.92
N MET A 143 8.38 26.39 7.40
CA MET A 143 8.79 25.32 6.50
C MET A 143 8.68 23.93 7.16
N SER A 144 8.95 23.82 8.46
CA SER A 144 8.75 22.56 9.20
C SER A 144 7.29 22.13 9.22
N SER A 145 6.35 23.06 9.45
CA SER A 145 4.90 22.80 9.39
C SER A 145 4.43 22.44 7.98
N ILE A 146 4.97 23.09 6.95
CA ILE A 146 4.66 22.78 5.55
C ILE A 146 5.11 21.35 5.23
N LEU A 147 6.36 20.98 5.56
CA LEU A 147 6.88 19.62 5.35
C LEU A 147 6.11 18.57 6.16
N TYR A 148 5.75 18.89 7.41
CA TYR A 148 4.90 18.03 8.25
C TYR A 148 3.57 17.71 7.56
N CYS A 149 2.90 18.73 7.02
CA CYS A 149 1.66 18.53 6.27
C CYS A 149 1.87 17.77 4.96
N ALA A 150 2.96 18.03 4.24
CA ALA A 150 3.29 17.32 3.00
C ALA A 150 3.53 15.82 3.24
N SER A 151 4.16 15.45 4.35
CA SER A 151 4.52 14.06 4.63
C SER A 151 3.34 13.19 5.05
N GLN A 152 2.26 13.80 5.56
CA GLN A 152 1.13 13.10 6.19
C GLN A 152 1.60 12.03 7.20
N ASN A 153 2.62 12.38 8.00
CA ASN A 153 3.21 11.49 9.02
C ASN A 153 3.84 10.20 8.44
N ARG A 154 4.34 10.25 7.21
CA ARG A 154 5.04 9.13 6.55
C ARG A 154 6.55 9.35 6.56
N ASP A 155 7.28 8.26 6.77
CA ASP A 155 8.73 8.21 6.57
C ASP A 155 9.04 7.97 5.10
N ASN A 156 9.56 9.01 4.42
CA ASN A 156 9.93 8.95 3.00
C ASN A 156 11.45 8.94 2.80
N ARG A 157 12.24 8.64 3.85
CA ARG A 157 13.70 8.71 3.79
C ARG A 157 14.31 7.77 2.76
N GLN A 158 13.70 6.61 2.50
CA GLN A 158 14.20 5.69 1.47
C GLN A 158 14.10 6.31 0.07
N CYS A 159 12.95 6.90 -0.28
CA CYS A 159 12.78 7.63 -1.54
C CYS A 159 13.80 8.74 -1.70
N CYS A 160 14.01 9.53 -0.63
CA CYS A 160 14.98 10.61 -0.66
C CYS A 160 16.43 10.15 -0.81
N GLN A 161 16.78 9.01 -0.20
CA GLN A 161 18.12 8.41 -0.38
C GLN A 161 18.32 7.91 -1.81
N ASP A 162 17.32 7.21 -2.36
CA ASP A 162 17.37 6.68 -3.72
C ASP A 162 17.41 7.81 -4.77
N LEU A 163 16.86 8.98 -4.45
CA LEU A 163 16.93 10.20 -5.26
C LEU A 163 18.05 11.16 -4.81
N GLU A 164 19.09 10.62 -4.16
CA GLU A 164 20.37 11.27 -3.92
C GLU A 164 20.34 12.54 -3.03
N LEU A 165 19.33 12.71 -2.17
CA LEU A 165 19.29 13.85 -1.23
C LEU A 165 20.35 13.81 -0.11
N ASN A 166 21.06 12.70 0.03
CA ASN A 166 22.20 12.54 0.93
C ASN A 166 23.52 12.33 0.19
N ALA A 167 23.56 12.57 -1.11
CA ALA A 167 24.71 12.25 -1.92
C ALA A 167 25.89 13.22 -1.65
N PRO A 168 27.15 12.74 -1.71
CA PRO A 168 28.33 13.51 -1.28
C PRO A 168 28.48 14.87 -1.96
N GLN A 169 28.04 14.99 -3.22
CA GLN A 169 28.09 16.23 -4.01
C GLN A 169 27.29 17.38 -3.39
N LEU A 170 26.26 17.08 -2.58
CA LEU A 170 25.48 18.10 -1.90
C LEU A 170 26.19 18.65 -0.65
N MET A 171 27.25 17.99 -0.15
CA MET A 171 28.03 18.39 1.03
C MET A 171 27.19 18.58 2.32
N VAL A 172 26.05 17.88 2.40
CA VAL A 172 25.09 17.93 3.51
C VAL A 172 25.06 16.65 4.35
N GLY A 173 25.76 15.59 3.92
CA GLY A 173 25.65 14.25 4.52
C GLY A 173 24.19 13.78 4.53
N SER A 174 23.72 13.23 5.65
CA SER A 174 22.32 12.78 5.82
C SER A 174 21.35 13.90 6.23
N ARG A 175 21.81 15.16 6.32
CA ARG A 175 21.03 16.27 6.89
C ARG A 175 19.70 16.49 6.18
N CYS A 176 19.63 16.36 4.85
CA CYS A 176 18.38 16.58 4.12
C CYS A 176 17.33 15.49 4.38
N LEU A 177 17.75 14.28 4.79
CA LEU A 177 16.82 13.17 5.03
C LEU A 177 15.84 13.46 6.17
N ARG A 178 16.18 14.35 7.11
CA ARG A 178 15.24 14.77 8.15
C ARG A 178 14.00 15.45 7.56
N MET A 179 14.12 16.10 6.40
CA MET A 179 12.99 16.71 5.68
C MET A 179 12.04 15.66 5.09
N CYS A 180 12.50 14.43 4.90
CA CYS A 180 11.72 13.34 4.33
C CYS A 180 10.89 12.58 5.36
N ASP A 181 11.22 12.75 6.65
CA ASP A 181 10.47 12.25 7.79
C ASP A 181 10.38 13.36 8.87
N PRO A 182 9.59 14.42 8.61
CA PRO A 182 9.51 15.57 9.51
C PRO A 182 8.89 15.21 10.87
N SER A 183 8.02 14.20 10.91
CA SER A 183 7.38 13.73 12.14
C SER A 183 8.32 12.89 13.01
N GLY A 184 9.04 11.94 12.43
CA GLY A 184 9.95 11.06 13.16
C GLY A 184 11.24 11.76 13.58
N THR A 185 11.67 12.80 12.87
CA THR A 185 12.90 13.53 13.18
C THR A 185 12.70 14.82 13.97
N SER A 186 11.45 15.27 14.16
CA SER A 186 11.14 16.53 14.84
C SER A 186 11.96 17.70 14.31
N ILE A 187 11.71 18.12 13.07
CA ILE A 187 12.37 19.27 12.44
C ILE A 187 12.01 20.55 13.22
N GLY A 188 12.79 20.86 14.26
CA GLY A 188 12.51 22.00 15.14
C GLY A 188 12.69 23.34 14.42
N LYS A 189 13.79 23.51 13.68
CA LYS A 189 14.05 24.73 12.90
C LYS A 189 14.79 24.43 11.60
N ILE A 190 14.41 25.14 10.55
CA ILE A 190 15.15 25.22 9.30
C ILE A 190 16.14 26.39 9.41
N THR A 191 17.41 26.12 9.14
CA THR A 191 18.53 27.07 9.22
C THR A 191 19.14 27.30 7.84
N LYS A 192 20.16 28.17 7.74
CA LYS A 192 20.78 28.51 6.44
C LYS A 192 21.47 27.30 5.79
N GLU A 193 21.98 26.39 6.61
CA GLU A 193 22.66 25.17 6.14
C GLU A 193 21.68 24.17 5.50
N ASP A 194 20.37 24.42 5.61
CA ASP A 194 19.32 23.60 5.00
C ASP A 194 18.90 24.08 3.61
N VAL A 195 19.41 25.23 3.17
CA VAL A 195 19.07 25.83 1.88
C VAL A 195 19.37 24.87 0.72
N THR A 196 20.47 24.12 0.79
CA THR A 196 20.79 23.08 -0.21
C THR A 196 19.72 21.99 -0.28
N CYS A 197 19.15 21.59 0.86
CA CYS A 197 18.05 20.63 0.89
C CYS A 197 16.79 21.23 0.25
N LEU A 198 16.47 22.49 0.60
CA LEU A 198 15.31 23.19 0.05
C LEU A 198 15.42 23.40 -1.46
N PHE A 199 16.61 23.61 -2.01
CA PHE A 199 16.79 23.71 -3.48
C PHE A 199 16.42 22.43 -4.24
N ASN A 200 16.28 21.31 -3.53
CA ASN A 200 15.77 20.05 -4.06
C ASN A 200 14.29 19.82 -3.65
N TRP A 201 13.52 20.91 -3.52
CA TRP A 201 12.11 20.90 -3.15
C TRP A 201 11.27 19.95 -4.01
N ASN A 202 11.55 19.87 -5.31
CA ASN A 202 10.87 18.96 -6.22
C ASN A 202 11.02 17.49 -5.81
N VAL A 203 12.21 17.09 -5.35
CA VAL A 203 12.49 15.73 -4.86
C VAL A 203 11.77 15.48 -3.55
N LEU A 204 11.82 16.44 -2.61
CA LEU A 204 11.09 16.35 -1.34
C LEU A 204 9.59 16.17 -1.59
N MET A 205 8.99 17.01 -2.44
CA MET A 205 7.57 16.93 -2.77
C MET A 205 7.23 15.64 -3.51
N TYR A 206 8.09 15.16 -4.41
CA TYR A 206 7.88 13.87 -5.09
C TYR A 206 7.84 12.72 -4.08
N CYS A 207 8.81 12.66 -3.17
CA CYS A 207 8.86 11.61 -2.15
C CYS A 207 7.73 11.70 -1.13
N HIS A 208 7.31 12.90 -0.75
CA HIS A 208 6.15 13.05 0.13
C HIS A 208 4.85 12.63 -0.57
N HIS A 209 4.67 13.00 -1.85
CA HIS A 209 3.53 12.56 -2.63
C HIS A 209 3.51 11.04 -2.80
N SER A 210 4.68 10.42 -3.01
CA SER A 210 4.80 8.96 -3.16
C SER A 210 4.35 8.20 -1.91
N GLY A 211 4.55 8.77 -0.73
CA GLY A 211 4.12 8.21 0.55
C GLY A 211 2.62 8.31 0.83
N ILE A 212 1.86 9.12 0.08
CA ILE A 212 0.43 9.30 0.33
C ILE A 212 -0.35 8.05 -0.09
N ARG A 213 -1.09 7.49 0.85
CA ARG A 213 -2.00 6.36 0.64
C ARG A 213 -3.43 6.86 0.82
N GLU A 214 -4.30 6.57 -0.13
CA GLU A 214 -5.75 6.67 0.09
C GLU A 214 -6.11 5.62 1.16
N MET A 215 -6.75 6.06 2.25
CA MET A 215 -7.30 5.17 3.27
C MET A 215 -8.68 4.70 2.86
#